data_AF-A0A1G3A9C7-F1
#
_entry.id   AF-A0A1G3A9C7-F1
#
_cell.length_a   1.000
_cell.length_b   1.000
_cell.length_c   1.000
_cell.angle_alpha   90.00
_cell.angle_beta   90.00
_cell.angle_gamma   90.00
#
_symmetry.space_group_name_H-M   'P 1'
#
loop_
_entity.id
_entity.type
_entity.pdbx_description
1 polymer ?
#
loop_
_entity_poly.entity_id
_entity_poly.type
_entity_poly.pdbx_seq_one_letter_code
_entity_poly.pdbx_strand_id
1 'polypeptide(L)'
;MNDFGQPLPLQAPLAPVLADGQAVKIVGLGGVGSIVARYGAVLLASLAKQQTVRLALIDGDQFEYSNTTRMLFASCGNKAAVTRADLLDHFADSRLTLLAIEEYVTADNLARLFHPGDIIIAAVDNHATRKLINDFCASQLDDVVLISGGNDGIEKTAAGKLRRGTYGNCQVYVRQGGQDLSPCLTKYHAEIDHPADQVPTELSCTELIGSVPQLLLANLAVASAILNALWLYLCGALHYGELVFDIADGLMRPLPIPGPHAQVARRGSTGPGPSS
;
A
#
# COMPACT_ATOMS: atom_id res chain seq x y z
N MET A 1 -25.27 12.43 -18.36
CA MET A 1 -24.49 13.57 -17.83
C MET A 1 -23.83 13.05 -16.57
N ASN A 2 -22.56 12.67 -16.69
CA ASN A 2 -21.79 12.10 -15.60
C ASN A 2 -21.36 13.24 -14.69
N ASP A 3 -21.84 13.22 -13.45
CA ASP A 3 -21.34 14.06 -12.38
C ASP A 3 -19.95 13.54 -11.99
N PHE A 4 -18.95 13.90 -12.80
CA PHE A 4 -17.56 13.74 -12.43
C PHE A 4 -17.37 14.63 -11.21
N GLY A 5 -17.23 14.00 -10.04
CA GLY A 5 -17.04 14.68 -8.76
C GLY A 5 -16.13 15.87 -8.93
N GLN A 6 -16.65 17.04 -8.52
CA GLN A 6 -16.01 18.34 -8.71
C GLN A 6 -14.50 18.22 -8.45
N PRO A 7 -13.64 18.61 -9.42
CA PRO A 7 -12.19 18.58 -9.19
C PRO A 7 -11.89 19.38 -7.93
N LEU A 8 -10.94 18.88 -7.12
CA LEU A 8 -10.43 19.63 -5.97
C LEU A 8 -10.13 21.06 -6.45
N PRO A 9 -10.63 22.11 -5.77
CA PRO A 9 -10.35 23.48 -6.19
C PRO A 9 -8.84 23.65 -6.33
N LEU A 10 -8.38 24.42 -7.32
CA LEU A 10 -6.98 24.82 -7.48
C LEU A 10 -6.55 25.66 -6.27
N GLN A 11 -6.32 24.99 -5.15
CA GLN A 11 -5.73 25.55 -3.95
C GLN A 11 -4.20 25.49 -4.10
N ALA A 12 -3.51 26.16 -3.18
CA ALA A 12 -2.05 26.23 -3.09
C ALA A 12 -1.35 24.89 -3.41
N PRO A 13 -0.11 24.91 -3.94
CA PRO A 13 0.61 23.70 -4.32
C PRO A 13 0.60 22.68 -3.18
N LEU A 14 0.25 21.43 -3.50
CA LEU A 14 0.23 20.33 -2.57
C LEU A 14 1.66 20.07 -2.06
N ALA A 15 1.83 20.15 -0.74
CA ALA A 15 3.13 20.07 -0.07
C ALA A 15 3.14 18.84 0.86
N PRO A 16 3.71 17.70 0.41
CA PRO A 16 3.75 16.48 1.23
C PRO A 16 4.64 16.65 2.46
N VAL A 17 4.16 16.18 3.62
CA VAL A 17 4.92 16.17 4.88
C VAL A 17 4.79 14.81 5.54
N LEU A 18 5.94 14.15 5.76
CA LEU A 18 6.04 12.98 6.63
C LEU A 18 6.46 13.43 8.03
N ALA A 19 5.73 13.03 9.08
CA ALA A 19 6.02 13.50 10.43
C ALA A 19 7.18 12.71 11.01
N ASP A 20 7.88 13.37 11.93
CA ASP A 20 8.95 12.75 12.69
C ASP A 20 8.42 11.51 13.41
N GLY A 21 9.19 10.43 13.32
CA GLY A 21 8.82 9.14 13.91
C GLY A 21 7.87 8.29 13.06
N GLN A 22 7.19 8.81 12.02
CA GLN A 22 6.41 7.96 11.12
C GLN A 22 7.34 7.07 10.27
N ALA A 23 7.01 5.79 10.17
CA ALA A 23 7.68 4.85 9.27
C ALA A 23 6.71 4.41 8.17
N VAL A 24 7.24 4.26 6.96
CA VAL A 24 6.52 3.61 5.86
C VAL A 24 6.93 2.14 5.81
N LYS A 25 5.97 1.23 5.77
CA LYS A 25 6.20 -0.22 5.83
C LYS A 25 5.51 -0.88 4.64
N ILE A 26 6.27 -1.45 3.72
CA ILE A 26 5.73 -2.17 2.57
C ILE A 26 5.71 -3.66 2.89
N VAL A 27 4.52 -4.26 2.83
CA VAL A 27 4.28 -5.69 3.00
C VAL A 27 4.01 -6.31 1.64
N GLY A 28 4.82 -7.31 1.29
CA GLY A 28 4.81 -7.94 -0.03
C GLY A 28 5.61 -7.14 -1.04
N LEU A 29 6.58 -7.79 -1.67
CA LEU A 29 7.53 -7.28 -2.65
C LEU A 29 7.44 -8.07 -3.96
N GLY A 30 6.23 -8.54 -4.26
CA GLY A 30 5.84 -9.15 -5.53
C GLY A 30 5.81 -8.13 -6.69
N GLY A 31 5.00 -8.42 -7.70
CA GLY A 31 4.90 -7.60 -8.92
C GLY A 31 4.53 -6.13 -8.66
N VAL A 32 3.63 -5.86 -7.71
CA VAL A 32 3.27 -4.48 -7.30
C VAL A 32 4.29 -3.93 -6.29
N GLY A 33 4.54 -4.68 -5.21
CA GLY A 33 5.32 -4.21 -4.07
C GLY A 33 6.75 -3.83 -4.42
N SER A 34 7.40 -4.55 -5.33
CA SER A 34 8.75 -4.22 -5.80
C SER A 34 8.82 -2.88 -6.56
N ILE A 35 7.77 -2.54 -7.31
CA ILE A 35 7.65 -1.24 -8.00
C ILE A 35 7.43 -0.13 -6.97
N VAL A 36 6.52 -0.35 -6.01
CA VAL A 36 6.26 0.58 -4.92
C VAL A 36 7.51 0.81 -4.07
N ALA A 37 8.30 -0.22 -3.77
CA ALA A 37 9.54 -0.08 -3.02
C ALA A 37 10.55 0.82 -3.74
N ARG A 38 10.77 0.61 -5.04
CA ARG A 38 11.71 1.41 -5.85
C ARG A 38 11.31 2.89 -5.90
N TYR A 39 10.08 3.19 -6.35
CA TYR A 39 9.65 4.57 -6.53
C TYR A 39 9.19 5.24 -5.22
N GLY A 40 8.68 4.45 -4.28
CA GLY A 40 8.38 4.90 -2.93
C GLY A 40 9.63 5.31 -2.18
N ALA A 41 10.75 4.59 -2.32
CA ALA A 41 12.03 5.02 -1.76
C ALA A 41 12.48 6.38 -2.34
N VAL A 42 12.36 6.58 -3.66
CA VAL A 42 12.66 7.88 -4.30
C VAL A 42 11.78 9.00 -3.72
N LEU A 43 10.46 8.77 -3.64
CA LEU A 43 9.51 9.71 -3.06
C LEU A 43 9.92 10.05 -1.62
N LEU A 44 10.11 9.05 -0.76
CA LEU A 44 10.43 9.24 0.65
C LEU A 44 11.78 9.94 0.87
N ALA A 45 12.80 9.59 0.09
CA ALA A 45 14.09 10.29 0.13
C ALA A 45 13.94 11.77 -0.24
N SER A 46 13.09 12.11 -1.22
CA SER A 46 12.83 13.50 -1.62
C SER A 46 12.11 14.33 -0.54
N LEU A 47 11.40 13.67 0.38
CA LEU A 47 10.72 14.33 1.51
C LEU A 47 11.62 14.54 2.72
N ALA A 48 12.77 13.87 2.78
CA ALA A 48 13.67 13.92 3.90
C ALA A 48 14.45 15.25 3.90
N LYS A 49 13.93 16.24 4.63
CA LYS A 49 14.56 17.58 4.74
C LYS A 49 15.59 17.60 5.86
N GLN A 50 15.11 17.57 7.10
CA GLN A 50 15.96 17.61 8.30
C GLN A 50 15.89 16.32 9.10
N GLN A 51 14.81 15.56 8.94
CA GLN A 51 14.56 14.32 9.64
C GLN A 51 15.00 13.09 8.84
N THR A 52 15.31 12.02 9.56
CA THR A 52 15.48 10.68 8.98
C THR A 52 14.12 10.09 8.64
N VAL A 53 13.99 9.57 7.42
CA VAL A 53 12.79 8.86 6.95
C VAL A 53 13.06 7.37 6.96
N ARG A 54 12.11 6.56 7.44
CA ARG A 54 12.27 5.10 7.55
C ARG A 54 11.34 4.38 6.58
N LEU A 55 11.93 3.52 5.76
CA LEU A 55 11.21 2.59 4.90
C LEU A 55 11.59 1.15 5.28
N ALA A 56 10.62 0.39 5.77
CA ALA A 56 10.76 -1.04 6.03
C ALA A 56 10.13 -1.86 4.90
N LEU A 57 10.89 -2.84 4.41
CA LEU A 57 10.51 -3.78 3.37
C LEU A 57 10.26 -5.13 4.05
N ILE A 58 9.05 -5.69 3.93
CA ILE A 58 8.61 -6.88 4.68
C ILE A 58 8.15 -7.93 3.67
N ASP A 59 8.90 -9.02 3.55
CA ASP A 59 8.55 -10.15 2.69
C ASP A 59 9.29 -11.43 3.13
N GLY A 60 8.55 -12.54 3.29
CA GLY A 60 9.11 -13.84 3.64
C GLY A 60 9.51 -14.70 2.44
N ASP A 61 9.18 -14.27 1.23
CA ASP A 61 9.38 -15.01 -0.01
C ASP A 61 10.74 -14.68 -0.67
N GLN A 62 11.09 -15.47 -1.68
CA GLN A 62 12.37 -15.41 -2.38
C GLN A 62 12.17 -14.91 -3.83
N PHE A 63 13.11 -14.12 -4.32
CA PHE A 63 13.27 -13.97 -5.76
C PHE A 63 13.85 -15.26 -6.34
N GLU A 64 13.17 -15.78 -7.36
CA GLU A 64 13.61 -16.94 -8.13
C GLU A 64 13.90 -16.56 -9.59
N TYR A 65 14.71 -17.35 -10.29
CA TYR A 65 14.99 -17.14 -11.71
C TYR A 65 13.72 -17.04 -12.58
N SER A 66 12.66 -17.78 -12.21
CA SER A 66 11.35 -17.72 -12.86
C SER A 66 10.70 -16.34 -12.82
N ASN A 67 11.08 -15.48 -11.86
CA ASN A 67 10.52 -14.14 -11.68
C ASN A 67 11.16 -13.10 -12.61
N THR A 68 12.33 -13.37 -13.18
CA THR A 68 13.15 -12.39 -13.95
C THR A 68 12.43 -11.77 -15.16
N THR A 69 11.47 -12.47 -15.74
CA THR A 69 10.71 -11.99 -16.89
C THR A 69 9.61 -10.98 -16.53
N ARG A 70 9.28 -10.85 -15.24
CA ARG A 70 8.17 -10.02 -14.76
C ARG A 70 8.52 -9.09 -13.61
N MET A 71 9.69 -9.24 -12.98
CA MET A 71 10.14 -8.48 -11.82
C MET A 71 11.60 -8.08 -11.98
N LEU A 72 11.95 -6.89 -11.50
CA LEU A 72 13.32 -6.38 -11.50
C LEU A 72 13.98 -6.69 -10.14
N PHE A 73 15.10 -7.40 -10.17
CA PHE A 73 15.96 -7.70 -9.01
C PHE A 73 17.36 -8.09 -9.48
N ALA A 74 18.40 -7.79 -8.70
CA ALA A 74 19.79 -8.08 -9.10
C ALA A 74 20.21 -9.54 -8.86
N SER A 75 19.63 -10.23 -7.87
CA SER A 75 20.00 -11.59 -7.50
C SER A 75 18.85 -12.37 -6.88
N CYS A 76 18.92 -13.71 -6.95
CA CYS A 76 18.00 -14.57 -6.21
C CYS A 76 18.31 -14.51 -4.70
N GLY A 77 17.28 -14.63 -3.87
CA GLY A 77 17.37 -14.47 -2.41
C GLY A 77 16.11 -13.82 -1.84
N ASN A 78 16.07 -13.58 -0.52
CA ASN A 78 14.85 -13.05 0.11
C ASN A 78 14.49 -11.70 -0.51
N LYS A 79 13.21 -11.50 -0.85
CA LYS A 79 12.78 -10.32 -1.59
C LYS A 79 13.04 -9.02 -0.84
N ALA A 80 12.89 -9.00 0.48
CA ALA A 80 13.17 -7.81 1.30
C ALA A 80 14.66 -7.51 1.35
N ALA A 81 15.50 -8.52 1.58
CA ALA A 81 16.96 -8.36 1.64
C ALA A 81 17.54 -7.89 0.30
N VAL A 82 17.16 -8.55 -0.80
CA VAL A 82 17.62 -8.22 -2.16
C VAL A 82 17.13 -6.83 -2.56
N THR A 83 15.85 -6.51 -2.36
CA THR A 83 15.32 -5.18 -2.72
C THR A 83 16.01 -4.08 -1.91
N ARG A 84 16.27 -4.30 -0.62
CA ARG A 84 17.06 -3.36 0.20
C ARG A 84 18.46 -3.17 -0.37
N ALA A 85 19.16 -4.26 -0.70
CA ALA A 85 20.52 -4.20 -1.25
C ALA A 85 20.56 -3.43 -2.58
N ASP A 86 19.62 -3.71 -3.48
CA ASP A 86 19.48 -3.03 -4.78
C ASP A 86 19.28 -1.50 -4.64
N LEU A 87 18.65 -1.05 -3.56
CA LEU A 87 18.36 0.36 -3.31
C LEU A 87 19.43 1.06 -2.47
N LEU A 88 20.22 0.31 -1.70
CA LEU A 88 21.09 0.87 -0.66
C LEU A 88 22.12 1.86 -1.23
N ASP A 89 22.82 1.46 -2.30
CA ASP A 89 23.85 2.29 -2.93
C ASP A 89 23.26 3.58 -3.52
N HIS A 90 22.08 3.48 -4.13
CA HIS A 90 21.41 4.63 -4.73
C HIS A 90 21.03 5.70 -3.70
N PHE A 91 20.74 5.29 -2.46
CA PHE A 91 20.28 6.18 -1.39
C PHE A 91 21.34 6.41 -0.29
N ALA A 92 22.60 6.05 -0.52
CA ALA A 92 23.68 6.14 0.46
C ALA A 92 23.90 7.59 0.98
N ASP A 93 23.74 8.59 0.11
CA ASP A 93 23.89 10.01 0.46
C ASP A 93 22.57 10.69 0.87
N SER A 94 21.51 9.91 1.11
CA SER A 94 20.20 10.40 1.52
C SER A 94 19.95 10.22 3.02
N ARG A 95 18.89 10.84 3.54
CA ARG A 95 18.39 10.62 4.91
C ARG A 95 17.37 9.46 5.00
N LEU A 96 17.25 8.65 3.96
CA LEU A 96 16.38 7.47 3.93
C LEU A 96 17.07 6.28 4.60
N THR A 97 16.45 5.73 5.63
CA THR A 97 16.86 4.46 6.25
C THR A 97 16.03 3.32 5.69
N LEU A 98 16.71 2.34 5.08
CA LEU A 98 16.11 1.13 4.52
C LEU A 98 16.29 -0.06 5.46
N LEU A 99 15.19 -0.70 5.82
CA LEU A 99 15.14 -1.92 6.64
C LEU A 99 14.58 -3.07 5.82
N ALA A 100 15.15 -4.27 5.99
CA ALA A 100 14.61 -5.50 5.42
C ALA A 100 14.16 -6.40 6.57
N ILE A 101 12.94 -6.92 6.47
CA ILE A 101 12.35 -7.88 7.39
C ILE A 101 11.97 -9.11 6.55
N GLU A 102 12.75 -10.17 6.70
CA GLU A 102 12.71 -11.39 5.88
C GLU A 102 11.66 -12.38 6.41
N GLU A 103 10.45 -11.89 6.68
CA GLU A 103 9.39 -12.66 7.35
C GLU A 103 8.04 -12.47 6.66
N TYR A 104 7.21 -13.51 6.67
CA TYR A 104 5.79 -13.37 6.40
C TYR A 104 5.10 -12.65 7.56
N VAL A 105 4.07 -11.86 7.26
CA VAL A 105 3.19 -11.31 8.30
C VAL A 105 2.27 -12.41 8.81
N THR A 106 2.23 -12.60 10.12
CA THR A 106 1.41 -13.60 10.81
C THR A 106 0.75 -12.97 12.04
N ALA A 107 -0.28 -13.63 12.58
CA ALA A 107 -0.94 -13.16 13.80
C ALA A 107 0.05 -12.93 14.97
N ASP A 108 1.11 -13.72 15.04
CA ASP A 108 2.09 -13.69 16.13
C ASP A 108 3.09 -12.53 16.04
N ASN A 109 3.32 -11.97 14.85
CA ASN A 109 4.33 -10.93 14.67
C ASN A 109 3.78 -9.52 14.40
N LEU A 110 2.48 -9.35 14.17
CA LEU A 110 1.86 -8.04 13.88
C LEU A 110 2.20 -6.97 14.93
N ALA A 111 2.11 -7.29 16.21
CA ALA A 111 2.38 -6.35 17.30
C ALA A 111 3.85 -5.90 17.36
N ARG A 112 4.77 -6.70 16.83
CA ARG A 112 6.18 -6.32 16.67
C ARG A 112 6.41 -5.55 15.37
N LEU A 113 5.66 -5.85 14.32
CA LEU A 113 5.86 -5.25 13.00
C LEU A 113 5.20 -3.89 12.87
N PHE A 114 4.03 -3.66 13.48
CA PHE A 114 3.20 -2.48 13.26
C PHE A 114 2.90 -1.74 14.57
N HIS A 115 3.04 -0.42 14.53
CA HIS A 115 2.95 0.46 15.69
C HIS A 115 2.09 1.69 15.36
N PRO A 116 1.55 2.38 16.38
CA PRO A 116 0.83 3.62 16.17
C PRO A 116 1.66 4.66 15.42
N GLY A 117 1.04 5.32 14.44
CA GLY A 117 1.64 6.34 13.58
C GLY A 117 2.27 5.80 12.28
N ASP A 118 2.37 4.49 12.11
CA ASP A 118 2.89 3.86 10.89
C ASP A 118 2.00 4.14 9.67
N ILE A 119 2.64 4.17 8.50
CA ILE A 119 1.98 4.08 7.20
C ILE A 119 2.32 2.70 6.61
N ILE A 120 1.34 1.82 6.57
CA ILE A 120 1.47 0.45 6.08
C ILE A 120 0.96 0.39 4.64
N ILE A 121 1.76 -0.16 3.75
CA ILE A 121 1.41 -0.42 2.37
C ILE A 121 1.31 -1.94 2.19
N ALA A 122 0.09 -2.46 2.04
CA ALA A 122 -0.17 -3.87 1.79
C ALA A 122 -0.26 -4.13 0.28
N ALA A 123 0.85 -4.60 -0.30
CA ALA A 123 0.99 -4.96 -1.71
C ALA A 123 1.07 -6.49 -1.92
N VAL A 124 0.37 -7.23 -1.06
CA VAL A 124 0.19 -8.69 -1.11
C VAL A 124 -0.95 -9.08 -2.05
N ASP A 125 -0.90 -10.28 -2.60
CA ASP A 125 -1.83 -10.79 -3.61
C ASP A 125 -2.93 -11.73 -3.08
N ASN A 126 -2.94 -11.99 -1.77
CA ASN A 126 -3.96 -12.83 -1.12
C ASN A 126 -4.83 -12.02 -0.14
N HIS A 127 -6.10 -12.40 -0.03
CA HIS A 127 -7.10 -11.69 0.76
C HIS A 127 -6.92 -11.93 2.26
N ALA A 128 -6.52 -13.13 2.68
CA ALA A 128 -6.28 -13.48 4.08
C ALA A 128 -5.26 -12.58 4.77
N THR A 129 -4.12 -12.30 4.11
CA THR A 129 -3.10 -11.40 4.65
C THR A 129 -3.61 -9.95 4.71
N ARG A 130 -4.40 -9.50 3.72
CA ARG A 130 -5.02 -8.17 3.76
C ARG A 130 -5.98 -8.03 4.94
N LYS A 131 -6.81 -9.05 5.18
CA LYS A 131 -7.74 -9.09 6.31
C LYS A 131 -6.97 -9.07 7.64
N LEU A 132 -5.95 -9.90 7.76
CA LEU A 132 -5.11 -9.99 8.96
C LEU A 132 -4.52 -8.63 9.34
N ILE A 133 -3.94 -7.91 8.36
CA ILE A 133 -3.39 -6.57 8.58
C ILE A 133 -4.49 -5.57 8.92
N ASN A 134 -5.61 -5.60 8.19
CA ASN A 134 -6.76 -4.72 8.42
C ASN A 134 -7.31 -4.85 9.86
N ASP A 135 -7.57 -6.08 10.29
CA ASP A 135 -8.17 -6.36 11.59
C ASP A 135 -7.24 -5.93 12.73
N PHE A 136 -5.92 -6.16 12.57
CA PHE A 136 -4.93 -5.67 13.53
C PHE A 136 -4.92 -4.14 13.60
N CYS A 137 -4.88 -3.46 12.44
CA CYS A 137 -4.95 -1.99 12.39
C CYS A 137 -6.21 -1.44 13.06
N ALA A 138 -7.37 -2.06 12.81
CA ALA A 138 -8.64 -1.59 13.34
C ALA A 138 -8.83 -1.85 14.84
N SER A 139 -8.27 -2.95 15.36
CA SER A 139 -8.48 -3.39 16.75
C SER A 139 -7.35 -3.04 17.72
N GLN A 140 -6.11 -2.88 17.24
CA GLN A 140 -4.93 -2.74 18.09
C GLN A 140 -4.22 -1.38 17.98
N LEU A 141 -4.53 -0.57 16.96
CA LEU A 141 -3.86 0.72 16.73
C LEU A 141 -4.85 1.88 16.85
N ASP A 142 -4.44 2.94 17.51
CA ASP A 142 -5.25 4.17 17.58
C ASP A 142 -4.97 5.12 16.42
N ASP A 143 -3.75 5.10 15.88
CA ASP A 143 -3.31 5.93 14.77
C ASP A 143 -2.59 5.06 13.73
N VAL A 144 -3.11 4.96 12.52
CA VAL A 144 -2.47 4.21 11.42
C VAL A 144 -3.05 4.61 10.08
N VAL A 145 -2.23 4.54 9.04
CA VAL A 145 -2.70 4.54 7.65
C VAL A 145 -2.35 3.22 6.99
N LEU A 146 -3.34 2.54 6.45
CA LEU A 146 -3.19 1.32 5.68
C LEU A 146 -3.61 1.59 4.23
N ILE A 147 -2.66 1.52 3.31
CA ILE A 147 -2.88 1.62 1.85
C ILE A 147 -2.74 0.21 1.28
N SER A 148 -3.82 -0.39 0.79
CA SER A 148 -3.79 -1.73 0.19
C SER A 148 -4.14 -1.65 -1.28
N GLY A 149 -3.28 -2.20 -2.15
CA GLY A 149 -3.51 -2.20 -3.59
C GLY A 149 -3.45 -3.61 -4.17
N GLY A 150 -4.35 -3.91 -5.10
CA GLY A 150 -4.43 -5.20 -5.79
C GLY A 150 -4.94 -5.09 -7.21
N ASN A 151 -4.67 -6.11 -8.01
CA ASN A 151 -5.29 -6.28 -9.32
C ASN A 151 -5.69 -7.75 -9.52
N ASP A 152 -6.69 -7.92 -10.36
CA ASP A 152 -7.13 -9.23 -10.81
C ASP A 152 -6.01 -9.93 -11.58
N GLY A 153 -5.90 -11.24 -11.42
CA GLY A 153 -5.12 -12.08 -12.33
C GLY A 153 -5.86 -12.37 -13.65
N ILE A 154 -5.16 -13.02 -14.58
CA ILE A 154 -5.77 -13.59 -15.79
C ILE A 154 -6.25 -15.01 -15.46
N GLU A 155 -7.53 -15.13 -15.14
CA GLU A 155 -8.14 -16.39 -14.71
C GLU A 155 -9.64 -16.45 -15.04
N LYS A 156 -10.23 -17.64 -14.92
CA LYS A 156 -11.69 -17.77 -14.88
C LYS A 156 -12.14 -17.80 -13.44
N THR A 157 -13.11 -16.95 -13.08
CA THR A 157 -13.75 -17.00 -11.77
C THR A 157 -14.49 -18.33 -11.56
N ALA A 158 -14.88 -18.63 -10.32
CA ALA A 158 -15.73 -19.79 -10.01
C ALA A 158 -17.05 -19.81 -10.80
N ALA A 159 -17.56 -18.63 -11.18
CA ALA A 159 -18.75 -18.47 -12.05
C ALA A 159 -18.44 -18.60 -13.55
N GLY A 160 -17.20 -18.95 -13.94
CA GLY A 160 -16.77 -19.15 -15.32
C GLY A 160 -16.47 -17.87 -16.10
N LYS A 161 -16.57 -16.69 -15.48
CA LYS A 161 -16.27 -15.40 -16.13
C LYS A 161 -14.77 -15.20 -16.23
N LEU A 162 -14.27 -14.88 -17.43
CA LEU A 162 -12.86 -14.55 -17.63
C LEU A 162 -12.54 -13.17 -17.03
N ARG A 163 -11.58 -13.13 -16.12
CA ARG A 163 -10.87 -11.92 -15.72
C ARG A 163 -9.74 -11.65 -16.71
N ARG A 164 -9.68 -10.41 -17.21
CA ARG A 164 -8.66 -9.98 -18.18
C ARG A 164 -7.33 -9.60 -17.51
N GLY A 165 -7.30 -9.54 -16.18
CA GLY A 165 -6.18 -9.02 -15.40
C GLY A 165 -5.94 -7.51 -15.54
N THR A 166 -6.95 -6.76 -16.00
CA THR A 166 -6.84 -5.31 -16.29
C THR A 166 -7.47 -4.44 -15.20
N TYR A 167 -8.31 -5.02 -14.37
CA TYR A 167 -8.99 -4.36 -13.26
C TYR A 167 -8.14 -4.39 -11.99
N GLY A 168 -8.17 -3.31 -11.23
CA GLY A 168 -7.54 -3.25 -9.91
C GLY A 168 -8.06 -2.11 -9.06
N ASN A 169 -7.56 -2.04 -7.83
CA ASN A 169 -7.92 -1.02 -6.88
C ASN A 169 -6.76 -0.64 -5.93
N CYS A 170 -6.93 0.49 -5.27
CA CYS A 170 -6.13 0.96 -4.15
C CYS A 170 -7.08 1.49 -3.07
N GLN A 171 -7.16 0.78 -1.95
CA GLN A 171 -7.97 1.12 -0.78
C GLN A 171 -7.11 1.83 0.26
N VAL A 172 -7.67 2.82 0.94
CA VAL A 172 -6.98 3.62 1.96
C VAL A 172 -7.82 3.66 3.23
N TYR A 173 -7.35 2.96 4.25
CA TYR A 173 -7.89 2.96 5.59
C TYR A 173 -7.08 3.89 6.49
N VAL A 174 -7.74 4.89 7.09
CA VAL A 174 -7.14 5.85 8.01
C VAL A 174 -7.86 5.76 9.33
N ARG A 175 -7.08 5.53 10.39
CA ARG A 175 -7.53 5.57 11.77
C ARG A 175 -6.73 6.60 12.54
N GLN A 176 -7.40 7.40 13.36
CA GLN A 176 -6.78 8.45 14.14
C GLN A 176 -7.45 8.63 15.50
N GLY A 177 -6.66 8.63 16.58
CA GLY A 177 -7.16 8.69 17.95
C GLY A 177 -8.25 7.64 18.26
N GLY A 178 -8.13 6.44 17.69
CA GLY A 178 -9.08 5.34 17.84
C GLY A 178 -10.37 5.49 17.03
N GLN A 179 -10.45 6.46 16.12
CA GLN A 179 -11.60 6.67 15.23
C GLN A 179 -11.24 6.37 13.78
N ASP A 180 -12.13 5.66 13.07
CA ASP A 180 -11.99 5.40 11.65
C ASP A 180 -12.42 6.62 10.85
N LEU A 181 -11.47 7.26 10.18
CA LEU A 181 -11.70 8.41 9.32
C LEU A 181 -12.00 8.01 7.87
N SER A 182 -11.71 6.76 7.51
CA SER A 182 -12.12 6.16 6.23
C SER A 182 -12.55 4.71 6.41
N PRO A 183 -13.27 4.13 5.43
CA PRO A 183 -13.61 2.71 5.42
C PRO A 183 -12.42 1.78 5.65
N CYS A 184 -12.60 0.76 6.49
CA CYS A 184 -11.69 -0.38 6.54
C CYS A 184 -11.77 -1.20 5.24
N LEU A 185 -10.77 -2.07 5.00
CA LEU A 185 -10.67 -2.83 3.74
C LEU A 185 -11.85 -3.76 3.50
N THR A 186 -12.47 -4.27 4.58
CA THR A 186 -13.56 -5.25 4.53
C THR A 186 -14.93 -4.62 4.28
N LYS A 187 -15.07 -3.29 4.39
CA LYS A 187 -16.39 -2.62 4.31
C LYS A 187 -17.12 -2.86 2.99
N TYR A 188 -16.38 -2.89 1.88
CA TYR A 188 -16.94 -3.02 0.53
C TYR A 188 -16.44 -4.25 -0.23
N HIS A 189 -15.57 -5.05 0.37
CA HIS A 189 -14.92 -6.21 -0.25
C HIS A 189 -15.16 -7.45 0.59
N ALA A 190 -16.25 -8.16 0.28
CA ALA A 190 -16.60 -9.41 0.95
C ALA A 190 -15.53 -10.49 0.76
N GLU A 191 -14.79 -10.44 -0.35
CA GLU A 191 -13.64 -11.31 -0.62
C GLU A 191 -12.47 -11.08 0.35
N ILE A 192 -12.35 -9.90 0.94
CA ILE A 192 -11.38 -9.61 2.01
C ILE A 192 -11.99 -9.91 3.39
N ASP A 193 -13.28 -9.64 3.60
CA ASP A 193 -13.95 -9.94 4.88
C ASP A 193 -14.07 -11.46 5.13
N HIS A 194 -14.25 -12.23 4.07
CA HIS A 194 -14.38 -13.68 4.09
C HIS A 194 -13.43 -14.29 3.05
N PRO A 195 -12.11 -14.29 3.32
CA PRO A 195 -11.11 -14.76 2.37
C PRO A 195 -11.31 -16.26 2.11
N ALA A 196 -11.23 -16.62 0.83
CA ALA A 196 -11.22 -18.03 0.40
C ALA A 196 -9.81 -18.65 0.42
N ASP A 197 -8.78 -17.81 0.55
CA ASP A 197 -7.37 -18.18 0.68
C ASP A 197 -6.92 -18.16 2.16
N GLN A 198 -5.68 -18.58 2.41
CA GLN A 198 -5.06 -18.60 3.74
C GLN A 198 -3.78 -17.77 3.74
N VAL A 199 -3.27 -17.42 4.92
CA VAL A 199 -1.96 -16.77 5.02
C VAL A 199 -0.86 -17.76 4.63
N PRO A 200 0.26 -17.30 4.02
CA PRO A 200 1.26 -18.21 3.45
C PRO A 200 1.85 -19.25 4.41
N THR A 201 1.93 -18.93 5.71
CA THR A 201 2.47 -19.83 6.74
C THR A 201 1.52 -20.94 7.18
N GLU A 202 0.24 -20.85 6.83
CA GLU A 202 -0.77 -21.88 7.15
C GLU A 202 -0.93 -22.91 6.03
N LEU A 203 -0.40 -22.63 4.84
CA LEU A 203 -0.40 -23.56 3.71
C LEU A 203 0.68 -24.63 3.90
N SER A 204 0.36 -25.90 3.66
CA SER A 204 1.40 -26.92 3.53
C SER A 204 2.27 -26.65 2.29
N CYS A 205 3.54 -27.10 2.28
CA CYS A 205 4.46 -26.90 1.14
C CYS A 205 3.90 -27.38 -0.22
N THR A 206 2.89 -28.26 -0.21
CA THR A 206 2.19 -28.77 -1.41
C THR A 206 0.98 -27.94 -1.85
N GLU A 207 0.50 -27.01 -1.02
CA GLU A 207 -0.72 -26.21 -1.23
C GLU A 207 -0.43 -24.74 -1.58
N LEU A 208 0.84 -24.36 -1.75
CA LEU A 208 1.20 -23.08 -2.35
C LEU A 208 0.78 -23.09 -3.82
N ILE A 209 -0.50 -22.76 -4.05
CA ILE A 209 -1.06 -22.53 -5.37
C ILE A 209 -0.24 -21.42 -6.02
N GLY A 210 0.32 -21.70 -7.20
CA GLY A 210 1.08 -20.70 -7.94
C GLY A 210 0.26 -19.43 -8.16
N SER A 211 0.86 -18.28 -7.94
CA SER A 211 0.22 -16.97 -8.12
C SER A 211 -0.43 -16.90 -9.51
N VAL A 212 -1.70 -16.50 -9.58
CA VAL A 212 -2.37 -16.26 -10.85
C VAL A 212 -1.57 -15.21 -11.64
N PRO A 213 -1.29 -15.42 -12.95
CA PRO A 213 -0.53 -14.46 -13.73
C PRO A 213 -1.19 -13.08 -13.72
N GLN A 214 -0.43 -12.06 -13.33
CA GLN A 214 -0.84 -10.66 -13.35
C GLN A 214 -0.15 -9.91 -14.50
N LEU A 215 -0.85 -8.95 -15.09
CA LEU A 215 -0.28 -8.08 -16.12
C LEU A 215 0.70 -7.07 -15.48
N LEU A 216 1.89 -6.91 -16.07
CA LEU A 216 2.86 -5.90 -15.62
C LEU A 216 2.26 -4.49 -15.62
N LEU A 217 1.46 -4.15 -16.63
CA LEU A 217 0.81 -2.84 -16.72
C LEU A 217 -0.24 -2.63 -15.63
N ALA A 218 -0.94 -3.70 -15.21
CA ALA A 218 -1.86 -3.62 -14.07
C ALA A 218 -1.07 -3.44 -12.77
N ASN A 219 0.06 -4.14 -12.60
CA ASN A 219 0.95 -3.94 -11.46
C ASN A 219 1.46 -2.50 -11.36
N LEU A 220 1.87 -1.90 -12.49
CA LEU A 220 2.27 -0.49 -12.57
C LEU A 220 1.12 0.46 -12.21
N ALA A 221 -0.09 0.19 -12.68
CA ALA A 221 -1.27 0.99 -12.35
C ALA A 221 -1.60 0.93 -10.85
N VAL A 222 -1.56 -0.27 -10.23
CA VAL A 222 -1.72 -0.41 -8.77
C VAL A 222 -0.63 0.36 -8.03
N ALA A 223 0.64 0.19 -8.43
CA ALA A 223 1.76 0.87 -7.79
C ALA A 223 1.62 2.41 -7.88
N SER A 224 1.19 2.93 -9.03
CA SER A 224 0.89 4.34 -9.20
C SER A 224 -0.26 4.78 -8.29
N ALA A 225 -1.35 4.02 -8.22
CA ALA A 225 -2.48 4.32 -7.35
C ALA A 225 -2.08 4.35 -5.86
N ILE A 226 -1.25 3.41 -5.40
CA ILE A 226 -0.69 3.37 -4.04
C ILE A 226 0.14 4.64 -3.77
N LEU A 227 1.07 4.99 -4.66
CA LEU A 227 1.96 6.14 -4.46
C LEU A 227 1.21 7.47 -4.53
N ASN A 228 0.19 7.58 -5.39
CA ASN A 228 -0.70 8.74 -5.46
C ASN A 228 -1.50 8.90 -4.16
N ALA A 229 -2.04 7.80 -3.62
CA ALA A 229 -2.77 7.81 -2.35
C ALA A 229 -1.86 8.21 -1.17
N LEU A 230 -0.64 7.64 -1.11
CA LEU A 230 0.38 8.01 -0.14
C LEU A 230 0.68 9.51 -0.22
N TRP A 231 0.98 10.02 -1.42
CA TRP A 231 1.31 11.42 -1.61
C TRP A 231 0.16 12.34 -1.21
N LEU A 232 -1.07 12.05 -1.62
CA LEU A 232 -2.26 12.82 -1.23
C LEU A 232 -2.48 12.80 0.29
N TYR A 233 -2.27 11.66 0.94
CA TYR A 233 -2.32 11.57 2.40
C TYR A 233 -1.26 12.47 3.06
N LEU A 234 -0.01 12.41 2.58
CA LEU A 234 1.08 13.25 3.09
C LEU A 234 0.83 14.75 2.85
N CYS A 235 0.07 15.11 1.81
CA CYS A 235 -0.37 16.48 1.54
C CYS A 235 -1.60 16.90 2.36
N GLY A 236 -2.27 15.99 3.08
CA GLY A 236 -3.55 16.25 3.73
C GLY A 236 -4.71 16.49 2.75
N ALA A 237 -4.61 15.95 1.54
CA ALA A 237 -5.56 16.15 0.43
C ALA A 237 -6.26 14.85 -0.03
N LEU A 238 -6.13 13.77 0.77
CA LEU A 238 -6.81 12.52 0.51
C LEU A 238 -8.32 12.69 0.73
N HIS A 239 -9.11 12.40 -0.31
CA HIS A 239 -10.57 12.62 -0.34
C HIS A 239 -11.37 11.37 -0.78
N TYR A 240 -10.69 10.24 -0.92
CA TYR A 240 -11.29 8.96 -1.29
C TYR A 240 -10.78 7.85 -0.37
N GLY A 241 -11.64 6.87 -0.11
CA GLY A 241 -11.30 5.66 0.63
C GLY A 241 -10.84 4.54 -0.29
N GLU A 242 -11.12 4.65 -1.60
CA GLU A 242 -10.67 3.70 -2.60
C GLU A 242 -10.56 4.36 -3.97
N LEU A 243 -9.60 3.91 -4.78
CA LEU A 243 -9.46 4.23 -6.19
C LEU A 243 -9.56 2.93 -6.99
N VAL A 244 -10.60 2.79 -7.82
CA VAL A 244 -10.76 1.64 -8.72
C VAL A 244 -10.35 2.02 -10.15
N PHE A 245 -9.82 1.08 -10.90
CA PHE A 245 -9.43 1.30 -12.29
C PHE A 245 -9.60 0.06 -13.16
N ASP A 246 -9.70 0.27 -14.48
CA ASP A 246 -9.49 -0.76 -15.50
C ASP A 246 -8.59 -0.17 -16.59
N ILE A 247 -7.39 -0.72 -16.75
CA ILE A 247 -6.39 -0.21 -17.71
C ILE A 247 -6.79 -0.40 -19.16
N ALA A 248 -7.62 -1.40 -19.47
CA ALA A 248 -8.10 -1.64 -20.84
C ALA A 248 -9.17 -0.63 -21.24
N ASP A 249 -9.98 -0.19 -20.28
CA ASP A 249 -11.08 0.75 -20.51
C ASP A 249 -10.67 2.21 -20.24
N GLY A 250 -9.42 2.46 -19.83
CA GLY A 250 -8.92 3.80 -19.47
C GLY A 250 -9.66 4.41 -18.27
N LEU A 251 -10.23 3.57 -17.41
CA LEU A 251 -11.05 3.98 -16.28
C LEU A 251 -10.19 4.19 -15.05
N MET A 252 -10.36 5.31 -14.36
CA MET A 252 -9.85 5.52 -13.00
C MET A 252 -10.88 6.35 -12.22
N ARG A 253 -11.44 5.78 -11.15
CA ARG A 253 -12.58 6.36 -10.45
C ARG A 253 -12.38 6.29 -8.93
N PRO A 254 -12.39 7.44 -8.22
CA PRO A 254 -12.38 7.44 -6.76
C PRO A 254 -13.75 7.03 -6.21
N LEU A 255 -13.75 6.24 -5.14
CA LEU A 255 -14.90 6.02 -4.28
C LEU A 255 -14.72 6.88 -3.02
N PRO A 256 -15.63 7.84 -2.78
CA PRO A 256 -15.44 8.85 -1.75
C PRO A 256 -15.47 8.26 -0.34
N ILE A 257 -14.86 8.97 0.60
CA ILE A 257 -15.01 8.68 2.03
C ILE A 257 -16.44 9.05 2.45
N PRO A 258 -17.24 8.12 3.01
CA PRO A 258 -18.61 8.43 3.44
C PRO A 258 -18.62 9.32 4.70
N GLY A 259 -19.62 10.21 4.82
CA GLY A 259 -19.91 10.95 6.05
C GLY A 259 -19.17 12.30 6.18
N PRO A 260 -19.00 12.84 7.42
CA PRO A 260 -18.46 14.18 7.64
C PRO A 260 -16.95 14.32 7.35
N HIS A 261 -16.24 13.22 7.11
CA HIS A 261 -14.81 13.16 6.80
C HIS A 261 -14.52 13.16 5.29
N ALA A 262 -15.20 14.04 4.54
CA ALA A 262 -15.06 14.13 3.08
C ALA A 262 -13.60 14.36 2.61
N GLN A 263 -12.73 14.80 3.52
CA GLN A 263 -11.27 14.83 3.37
C GLN A 263 -10.61 14.41 4.68
N VAL A 264 -9.51 13.65 4.58
CA VAL A 264 -8.66 13.30 5.73
C VAL A 264 -7.67 14.44 5.97
N ALA A 265 -7.99 15.30 6.94
CA ALA A 265 -7.07 16.34 7.39
C ALA A 265 -6.05 15.77 8.39
N ARG A 266 -4.81 16.22 8.29
CA ARG A 266 -3.73 15.83 9.21
C ARG A 266 -3.86 16.58 10.55
N ARG A 267 -3.53 15.95 11.69
CA ARG A 267 -3.22 16.72 12.91
C ARG A 267 -1.86 17.41 12.74
N GLY A 268 -1.82 18.73 12.85
CA GLY A 268 -0.56 19.48 12.97
C GLY A 268 -0.36 20.71 12.09
N SER A 269 -1.42 21.39 11.60
CA SER A 269 -1.29 22.72 10.97
C SER A 269 -1.76 23.88 11.87
N THR A 270 -1.65 23.76 13.18
CA THR A 270 -1.66 24.95 14.05
C THR A 270 -0.25 25.53 14.09
N GLY A 271 0.17 26.19 13.01
CA GLY A 271 1.20 27.20 13.13
C GLY A 271 0.69 28.32 14.05
N PRO A 272 1.57 29.03 14.78
CA PRO A 272 1.14 30.18 15.55
C PRO A 272 0.52 31.17 14.56
N GLY A 273 -0.75 31.55 14.80
CA GLY A 273 -1.36 32.64 14.05
C GLY A 273 -0.46 33.88 14.15
N PRO A 274 -0.44 34.74 13.12
CA PRO A 274 0.35 35.96 13.20
C PRO A 274 -0.15 36.75 14.40
N SER A 275 0.70 36.86 15.43
CA SER A 275 0.51 37.81 16.51
C SER A 275 0.59 39.20 15.91
N SER A 276 -0.57 39.83 15.79
CA SER A 276 -0.75 41.28 15.60
C SER A 276 -0.19 42.05 16.80
#